data_AF-A0A3B9JMP3-F1
#
_entry.id   AF-A0A3B9JMP3-F1
#
_cell.length_a   1.000
_cell.length_b   1.000
_cell.length_c   1.000
_cell.angle_alpha   90.00
_cell.angle_beta   90.00
_cell.angle_gamma   90.00
#
_symmetry.space_group_name_H-M   'P 1'
#
loop_
_entity.id
_entity.type
_entity.pdbx_description
1 polymer ?
#
loop_
_entity_poly.entity_id
_entity_poly.type
_entity_poly.pdbx_seq_one_letter_code
_entity_poly.pdbx_strand_id
1 'polypeptide(L)' 'MDDILTKLEQILEERKSANADKSYVASLYAKGLDEILKKIGEESAEVIMAAK' A
#
# COMPACT_ATOMS: atom_id res chain seq x y z
N MET A 1 4.36 0.80 -22.84
CA MET A 1 4.85 0.41 -21.50
C MET A 1 4.49 1.51 -20.50
N ASP A 2 3.25 2.01 -20.56
CA ASP A 2 2.67 2.83 -19.49
C ASP A 2 1.61 1.95 -18.82
N ASP A 3 2.12 1.24 -17.83
CA ASP A 3 2.16 -0.21 -17.74
C ASP A 3 1.77 -0.55 -16.31
N ILE A 4 0.55 -1.09 -16.14
CA ILE A 4 -0.12 -1.57 -14.91
C ILE A 4 0.03 -0.75 -13.61
N LEU A 5 1.23 -0.38 -13.20
CA LEU A 5 1.59 0.47 -12.07
C LEU A 5 0.89 1.85 -12.11
N THR A 6 0.82 2.51 -13.27
CA THR A 6 0.07 3.78 -13.39
C THR A 6 -1.42 3.60 -13.10
N LYS A 7 -2.01 2.48 -13.53
CA LYS A 7 -3.42 2.16 -13.21
C LYS A 7 -3.58 1.83 -11.74
N LEU A 8 -2.62 1.12 -11.16
CA LEU A 8 -2.61 0.81 -9.72
C LEU A 8 -2.52 2.10 -8.90
N GLU A 9 -1.63 3.03 -9.25
CA GLU A 9 -1.51 4.33 -8.59
C GLU A 9 -2.83 5.10 -8.59
N GLN A 10 -3.51 5.18 -9.74
CA GLN A 10 -4.83 5.80 -9.85
C GLN A 10 -5.85 5.16 -8.88
N ILE A 11 -5.91 3.82 -8.85
CA ILE A 11 -6.80 3.09 -7.93
C ILE A 11 -6.43 3.35 -6.46
N LEU A 12 -5.15 3.45 -6.13
CA LEU A 12 -4.68 3.73 -4.78
C LEU A 12 -5.08 5.15 -4.32
N GLU A 13 -4.93 6.16 -5.18
CA GLU A 13 -5.37 7.53 -4.88
C GLU A 13 -6.89 7.64 -4.75
N GLU A 14 -7.68 6.97 -5.62
CA GLU A 14 -9.15 6.90 -5.45
C GLU A 14 -9.55 6.28 -4.11
N ARG A 15 -8.84 5.23 -3.68
CA ARG A 15 -9.15 4.49 -2.45
C ARG A 15 -8.67 5.18 -1.18
N LYS A 16 -7.81 6.18 -1.26
CA LYS A 16 -7.26 6.92 -0.12
C LYS A 16 -8.35 7.68 0.66
N SER A 17 -9.36 8.21 -0.05
CA SER A 17 -10.49 8.93 0.55
C SER A 17 -11.74 8.05 0.74
N ALA A 18 -11.64 6.74 0.50
CA ALA A 18 -12.75 5.82 0.70
C ALA A 18 -13.03 5.57 2.19
N ASN A 19 -14.14 4.88 2.49
CA ASN A 19 -14.43 4.46 3.87
C ASN A 19 -13.36 3.46 4.36
N ALA A 20 -12.69 3.81 5.46
CA ALA A 20 -11.60 3.04 6.08
C ALA A 20 -12.01 1.62 6.52
N ASP A 21 -13.28 1.40 6.89
CA ASP A 21 -13.77 0.08 7.30
C ASP A 21 -13.96 -0.88 6.11
N LYS A 22 -13.99 -0.34 4.89
CA LYS A 22 -14.26 -1.09 3.65
C LYS A 22 -13.07 -1.13 2.69
N SER A 23 -12.02 -0.36 2.93
CA SER A 23 -10.85 -0.25 2.07
C SER A 23 -9.57 -0.34 2.88
N TYR A 24 -8.74 -1.35 2.60
CA TYR A 24 -7.45 -1.52 3.26
C TYR A 24 -6.54 -0.30 3.08
N VAL A 25 -6.51 0.26 1.87
CA VAL A 25 -5.74 1.48 1.54
C VAL A 25 -6.20 2.64 2.42
N ALA A 26 -7.51 2.90 2.50
CA ALA A 26 -8.05 3.95 3.36
C ALA A 26 -7.73 3.69 4.84
N SER A 27 -7.80 2.42 5.29
CA SER A 27 -7.47 2.05 6.67
C SER A 27 -6.00 2.35 7.01
N LEU A 28 -5.07 2.13 6.07
CA LEU A 28 -3.66 2.44 6.27
C LEU A 28 -3.43 3.95 6.35
N TYR A 29 -4.04 4.73 5.45
CA TYR A 29 -3.96 6.19 5.51
C TYR A 29 -4.60 6.78 6.76
N ALA A 30 -5.71 6.21 7.25
CA ALA A 30 -6.34 6.61 8.51
C ALA A 30 -5.46 6.33 9.74
N LYS A 31 -4.66 5.25 9.70
CA LYS A 31 -3.67 4.93 10.74
C LYS A 31 -2.39 5.77 10.65
N GLY A 32 -2.12 6.36 9.48
CA GLY A 32 -1.02 7.32 9.28
C GLY A 32 0.28 6.71 8.76
N LEU A 33 1.29 7.58 8.61
CA LEU A 33 2.55 7.27 7.94
C LEU A 33 3.33 6.13 8.60
N ASP A 34 3.37 6.08 9.93
CA ASP A 34 4.17 5.07 10.66
C ASP A 34 3.68 3.63 10.39
N GLU A 35 2.36 3.42 10.30
CA GLU A 35 1.80 2.11 9.96
C GLU A 35 2.15 1.70 8.52
N ILE A 36 2.14 2.66 7.59
CA ILE A 36 2.54 2.43 6.19
C ILE A 36 4.02 2.04 6.12
N LEU A 37 4.89 2.78 6.81
CA LEU A 37 6.33 2.51 6.84
C LEU A 37 6.65 1.15 7.48
N LYS A 38 5.92 0.78 8.54
CA LYS A 38 6.03 -0.55 9.15
C LYS A 38 5.74 -1.67 8.13
N LYS A 39 4.68 -1.51 7.32
CA LYS A 39 4.34 -2.48 6.27
C LYS A 39 5.37 -2.55 5.16
N ILE A 40 5.94 -1.41 4.74
CA ILE A 40 7.05 -1.42 3.77
C ILE A 40 8.25 -2.21 4.32
N GLY A 41 8.59 -2.02 5.60
CA GLY A 41 9.67 -2.75 6.25
C GLY A 41 9.44 -4.26 6.32
N GLU A 42 8.22 -4.67 6.68
CA GLU A 42 7.79 -6.08 6.74
C GLU A 42 7.98 -6.78 5.37
N GLU A 43 7.36 -6.24 4.32
CA GLU A 43 7.41 -6.82 2.97
C GLU A 43 8.84 -6.80 2.40
N SER A 44 9.63 -5.77 2.70
CA SER A 44 11.03 -5.71 2.26
C SER A 44 11.87 -6.85 2.85
N ALA A 45 11.66 -7.16 4.14
CA ALA A 45 12.35 -8.27 4.79
C ALA A 45 11.89 -9.61 4.20
N GLU A 46 10.60 -9.78 3.92
CA GLU A 46 10.05 -10.99 3.30
C GLU A 46 10.60 -11.23 1.89
N VAL A 47 10.69 -10.18 1.07
CA VAL A 47 11.28 -10.26 -0.27
C VAL A 47 12.76 -10.69 -0.20
N ILE A 48 13.54 -10.13 0.71
CA ILE A 48 14.96 -10.52 0.89
C ILE A 48 15.06 -11.99 1.31
N MET A 49 14.22 -12.44 2.24
CA MET A 49 14.21 -13.83 2.69
C MET A 49 13.80 -14.80 1.58
N ALA A 50 12.82 -14.44 0.76
CA ALA A 50 12.35 -15.27 -0.35
C ALA A 50 13.35 -15.36 -1.50
N ALA A 51 14.21 -14.36 -1.68
CA ALA A 51 15.22 -14.30 -2.73
C ALA A 51 16.54 -15.01 -2.37
N LYS A 52 16.77 -15.34 -1.08
CA LYS A 52 17.96 -16.05 -0.58
C LYS A 52 17.81 -17.56 -0.72
#